data_AF-A0A124I9P7-F1
#
_entry.id   AF-A0A124I9P7-F1
#
_cell.length_a   1.000
_cell.length_b   1.000
_cell.length_c   1.000
_cell.angle_alpha   90.00
_cell.angle_beta   90.00
_cell.angle_gamma   90.00
#
_symmetry.space_group_name_H-M   'P 1'
#
loop_
_entity.id
_entity.type
_entity.pdbx_description
1 polymer ?
#
loop_
_entity_poly.entity_id
_entity_poly.type
_entity_poly.pdbx_seq_one_letter_code
_entity_poly.pdbx_strand_id
1 'polypeptide(L)'
;MVGAPADDYVREFVKDVPRGDVLTLRWIMRAPVDGDALDGPELGPDVVVREATRAVLAAEKPVKVVEDGKLLGIVGDEEILAVVAGQEGGR
;
A
#
# COMPACT_ATOMS: atom_id res chain seq x y z
N MET A 1 -21.22 5.11 -38.59
CA MET A 1 -21.33 4.16 -37.47
C MET A 1 -19.95 3.49 -37.37
N VAL A 2 -18.93 4.17 -36.84
CA VAL A 2 -18.49 4.21 -35.43
C VAL A 2 -18.59 2.82 -34.80
N GLY A 3 -17.54 2.13 -34.34
CA GLY A 3 -16.11 2.44 -34.25
C GLY A 3 -15.42 1.31 -33.47
N ALA A 4 -14.31 0.82 -34.02
CA ALA A 4 -13.16 0.09 -33.48
C ALA A 4 -13.32 -1.09 -32.46
N PRO A 5 -12.63 -2.22 -32.71
CA PRO A 5 -12.51 -3.38 -31.83
C PRO A 5 -11.39 -3.16 -30.81
N ALA A 6 -11.71 -2.87 -29.55
CA ALA A 6 -10.71 -2.87 -28.45
C ALA A 6 -11.28 -2.98 -27.03
N ASP A 7 -12.60 -2.99 -26.83
CA ASP A 7 -13.18 -2.82 -25.48
C ASP A 7 -13.58 -4.11 -24.76
N ASP A 8 -13.68 -5.25 -25.47
CA ASP A 8 -14.21 -6.49 -24.88
C ASP A 8 -13.15 -7.34 -24.14
N TYR A 9 -11.86 -7.02 -24.26
CA TYR A 9 -10.79 -7.78 -23.59
C TYR A 9 -10.45 -7.28 -22.18
N VAL A 10 -10.83 -6.05 -21.82
CA VAL A 10 -10.30 -5.39 -20.61
C VAL A 10 -11.19 -5.61 -19.38
N ARG A 11 -12.44 -6.05 -19.56
CA ARG A 11 -13.41 -6.15 -18.45
C ARG A 11 -13.47 -7.50 -17.74
N GLU A 12 -12.85 -8.55 -18.29
CA GLU A 12 -12.71 -9.84 -17.60
C GLU A 12 -11.36 -10.03 -16.90
N PHE A 13 -10.40 -9.12 -17.05
CA PHE A 13 -9.02 -9.34 -16.56
C PHE A 13 -8.68 -8.67 -15.21
N VAL A 14 -9.64 -8.06 -14.53
CA VAL A 14 -9.38 -7.33 -13.25
C VAL A 14 -10.13 -7.91 -12.04
N LYS A 15 -10.69 -9.12 -12.15
CA LYS A 15 -11.51 -9.67 -11.06
C LYS A 15 -10.77 -10.38 -9.92
N ASP A 16 -9.50 -10.73 -10.06
CA ASP A 16 -8.82 -11.52 -9.01
C ASP A 16 -7.33 -11.16 -8.80
N VAL A 17 -6.90 -9.93 -9.10
CA VAL A 17 -5.55 -9.52 -8.67
C VAL A 17 -5.64 -9.08 -7.21
N PRO A 18 -5.01 -9.80 -6.25
CA PRO A 18 -5.02 -9.39 -4.86
C PRO A 18 -4.38 -8.01 -4.79
N ARG A 19 -5.07 -7.01 -4.21
CA ARG A 19 -4.57 -5.62 -4.23
C ARG A 19 -3.19 -5.48 -3.58
N GLY A 20 -2.91 -6.30 -2.56
CA GLY A 20 -1.60 -6.40 -1.94
C GLY A 20 -0.48 -6.83 -2.89
N ASP A 21 -0.82 -7.37 -4.07
CA ASP A 21 0.14 -7.79 -5.09
C ASP A 21 0.54 -6.70 -6.08
N VAL A 22 -0.20 -5.60 -6.11
CA VAL A 22 0.00 -4.51 -7.07
C VAL A 22 0.30 -3.20 -6.36
N LEU A 23 -0.31 -2.98 -5.19
CA LEU A 23 -0.11 -1.75 -4.43
C LEU A 23 1.26 -1.75 -3.75
N THR A 24 1.88 -0.58 -3.73
CA THR A 24 3.11 -0.30 -2.97
C THR A 24 2.79 0.49 -1.71
N LEU A 25 3.76 0.58 -0.79
CA LEU A 25 3.62 1.34 0.45
C LEU A 25 3.21 2.80 0.21
N ARG A 26 3.67 3.40 -0.89
CA ARG A 26 3.28 4.78 -1.28
C ARG A 26 1.77 5.00 -1.33
N TRP A 27 1.00 3.99 -1.70
CA TRP A 27 -0.44 4.10 -1.90
C TRP A 27 -1.25 3.94 -0.61
N ILE A 28 -0.65 3.34 0.41
CA ILE A 28 -1.35 2.93 1.62
C ILE A 28 -0.81 3.66 2.86
N MET A 29 0.33 4.35 2.74
CA MET A 29 0.89 5.13 3.83
C MET A 29 -0.02 6.29 4.21
N ARG A 30 -0.04 6.60 5.50
CA ARG A 30 -0.66 7.80 6.03
C ARG A 30 0.38 8.81 6.47
N ALA A 31 -0.05 10.08 6.57
CA ALA A 31 0.76 11.09 7.21
C ALA A 31 0.96 10.77 8.70
N PRO A 32 2.16 10.99 9.25
CA PRO A 32 2.38 10.88 10.69
C PRO A 32 1.59 11.97 11.42
N VAL A 33 1.05 11.64 12.58
CA VAL A 33 0.34 12.56 13.48
C VAL A 33 1.05 12.67 14.82
N ASP A 34 0.70 13.68 15.62
CA ASP A 34 1.21 13.82 16.99
C ASP A 34 0.91 12.56 17.81
N GLY A 35 1.97 11.92 18.30
CA GLY A 35 1.90 10.68 19.08
C GLY A 35 2.38 9.44 18.33
N ASP A 36 2.63 9.51 17.01
CA ASP A 36 3.25 8.40 16.28
C ASP A 36 4.72 8.20 16.68
N ALA A 37 5.11 6.94 16.86
CA ALA A 37 6.51 6.57 17.03
C ALA A 37 7.25 6.61 15.67
N LEU A 38 8.19 7.55 15.53
CA LEU A 38 8.97 7.77 14.30
C LEU A 38 10.38 7.15 14.34
N ASP A 39 10.62 6.25 15.29
CA ASP A 39 11.87 5.51 15.46
C ASP A 39 11.71 4.02 15.06
N GLY A 40 10.66 3.71 14.29
CA GLY A 40 10.46 2.40 13.67
C GLY A 40 11.38 2.12 12.47
N PRO A 41 11.30 0.90 11.91
CA PRO A 41 12.09 0.51 10.74
C PRO A 41 11.69 1.31 9.50
N GLU A 42 12.57 1.36 8.51
CA GLU A 42 12.40 2.14 7.28
C GLU A 42 12.24 1.22 6.06
N LEU A 43 11.25 1.52 5.22
CA LEU A 43 11.04 0.88 3.92
C LEU A 43 10.86 1.95 2.83
N GLY A 44 11.18 1.57 1.59
CA GLY A 44 10.99 2.45 0.43
C GLY A 44 9.52 2.53 -0.01
N PRO A 45 9.12 3.61 -0.70
CA PRO A 45 7.75 3.79 -1.18
C PRO A 45 7.32 2.79 -2.26
N ASP A 46 8.28 2.23 -3.00
CA ASP A 46 8.02 1.26 -4.08
C ASP A 46 7.93 -0.19 -3.63
N VAL A 47 8.12 -0.46 -2.32
CA VAL A 47 7.98 -1.82 -1.78
C VAL A 47 6.52 -2.26 -1.90
N VAL A 48 6.28 -3.46 -2.44
CA VAL A 48 4.94 -4.01 -2.61
C VAL A 48 4.36 -4.39 -1.24
N VAL A 49 3.07 -4.13 -1.03
CA VAL A 49 2.37 -4.38 0.23
C VAL A 49 2.55 -5.83 0.70
N ARG A 50 2.47 -6.81 -0.20
CA ARG A 50 2.70 -8.23 0.10
C ARG A 50 4.10 -8.51 0.66
N GLU A 51 5.12 -7.83 0.15
CA GLU A 51 6.50 -7.97 0.63
C GLU A 51 6.68 -7.29 1.99
N ALA A 52 6.06 -6.12 2.18
CA ALA A 52 6.12 -5.37 3.43
C ALA A 52 5.28 -6.01 4.56
N THR A 53 4.26 -6.79 4.24
CA THR A 53 3.29 -7.34 5.21
C THR A 53 3.96 -7.99 6.41
N ARG A 54 4.95 -8.86 6.18
CA ARG A 54 5.66 -9.54 7.29
C ARG A 54 6.47 -8.56 8.13
N ALA A 55 7.12 -7.58 7.51
CA ALA A 55 7.94 -6.60 8.21
C ALA A 55 7.07 -5.69 9.09
N VAL A 56 5.93 -5.22 8.55
CA VAL A 56 5.00 -4.36 9.27
C VAL A 56 4.35 -5.11 10.44
N LEU A 57 3.83 -6.33 10.22
CA LEU A 57 3.16 -7.10 11.27
C LEU A 57 4.10 -7.60 12.37
N ALA A 58 5.42 -7.69 12.09
CA ALA A 58 6.43 -8.05 13.08
C ALA A 58 7.02 -6.84 13.80
N ALA A 59 6.79 -5.62 13.30
CA ALA A 59 7.31 -4.41 13.91
C ALA A 59 6.46 -4.01 15.12
N GLU A 60 7.11 -3.65 16.22
CA GLU A 60 6.44 -3.11 17.41
C GLU A 60 6.03 -1.64 17.25
N LYS A 61 6.45 -1.00 16.15
CA LYS A 61 6.27 0.43 15.84
C LYS A 61 5.91 0.60 14.37
N PRO A 62 5.23 1.70 14.00
CA PRO A 62 4.93 2.00 12.61
C PRO A 62 6.19 2.00 11.74
N VAL A 63 6.07 1.41 10.56
CA VAL A 63 7.14 1.40 9.56
C VAL A 63 7.15 2.75 8.86
N LYS A 64 8.31 3.40 8.84
CA LYS A 64 8.52 4.65 8.10
C LYS A 64 8.68 4.36 6.61
N VAL A 65 7.95 5.10 5.79
CA VAL A 65 8.14 5.12 4.34
C VAL A 65 9.06 6.29 3.99
N VAL A 66 10.27 5.99 3.54
CA VAL A 66 11.33 6.96 3.32
C VAL A 66 11.84 6.88 1.88
N GLU A 67 12.02 8.04 1.24
CA GLU A 67 12.61 8.18 -0.09
C GLU A 67 13.67 9.28 -0.04
N ASP A 68 14.89 9.00 -0.50
CA ASP A 68 16.01 9.96 -0.49
C ASP A 68 16.24 10.66 0.87
N GLY A 69 16.07 9.91 1.98
CA GLY A 69 16.22 10.42 3.34
C GLY A 69 15.06 11.30 3.83
N LYS A 70 13.98 11.44 3.03
CA LYS A 70 12.77 12.17 3.40
C LYS A 70 11.68 11.19 3.85
N LEU A 71 11.13 11.43 5.03
CA LEU A 71 9.93 10.74 5.50
C LEU A 71 8.73 11.16 4.65
N LEU A 72 8.14 10.22 3.93
CA LEU A 72 6.93 10.43 3.13
C LEU A 72 5.66 10.10 3.91
N GLY A 73 5.72 9.10 4.79
CA GLY A 73 4.58 8.65 5.59
C GLY A 73 4.95 7.46 6.47
N ILE A 74 3.96 6.90 7.13
CA ILE A 74 4.09 5.68 7.93
C ILE A 74 3.02 4.65 7.56
N VAL A 75 3.33 3.38 7.80
CA VAL A 75 2.46 2.23 7.59
C VAL A 75 2.52 1.33 8.81
N GLY A 76 1.36 1.08 9.42
CA GLY A 76 1.13 0.14 10.50
C GLY A 76 0.23 -1.03 10.07
N ASP A 77 -0.18 -1.81 11.06
CA ASP A 77 -1.03 -2.98 10.88
C ASP A 77 -2.39 -2.62 10.27
N GLU A 78 -3.00 -1.50 10.67
CA GLU A 78 -4.29 -1.04 10.14
C GLU A 78 -4.26 -0.83 8.61
N GLU A 79 -3.24 -0.12 8.11
CA GLU A 79 -3.12 0.15 6.66
C GLU A 79 -2.84 -1.13 5.86
N ILE A 80 -2.03 -2.05 6.39
CA ILE A 80 -1.78 -3.35 5.77
C ILE A 80 -3.06 -4.20 5.75
N LEU A 81 -3.76 -4.29 6.87
CA LEU A 81 -4.95 -5.12 7.00
C LEU A 81 -6.09 -4.61 6.13
N ALA A 82 -6.27 -3.28 5.98
CA ALA A 82 -7.27 -2.73 5.07
C ALA A 82 -7.06 -3.25 3.63
N VAL A 83 -5.81 -3.27 3.15
CA VAL A 83 -5.46 -3.69 1.80
C VAL A 83 -5.57 -5.20 1.63
N VAL A 84 -5.06 -5.98 2.59
CA VAL A 84 -5.06 -7.45 2.54
C VAL A 84 -6.48 -8.00 2.72
N ALA A 85 -7.31 -7.39 3.56
CA ALA A 85 -8.72 -7.77 3.74
C ALA A 85 -9.62 -7.26 2.60
N GLY A 86 -9.08 -6.52 1.64
CA GLY A 86 -9.83 -5.95 0.53
C GLY A 86 -10.84 -4.87 0.94
N GLN A 87 -10.72 -4.33 2.16
CA GLN A 87 -11.53 -3.22 2.65
C GLN A 87 -11.04 -1.93 2.00
N GLU A 88 -11.96 -1.08 1.56
CA GLU A 88 -11.64 0.15 0.87
C GLU A 88 -10.84 1.07 1.81
N GLY A 89 -9.54 1.22 1.54
CA GLY A 89 -8.71 2.28 2.14
C GLY A 89 -9.20 3.62 1.61
N GLY A 90 -10.26 4.14 2.24
CA GLY A 90 -10.90 5.38 1.86
C GLY A 90 -11.22 6.22 3.08
N ARG A 91 -10.36 7.20 3.37
CA ARG A 91 -10.63 8.63 3.13
C ARG A 91 -9.46 9.50 3.60
#